data_AF-A0A6B9YB49-F1
#
_entry.id   AF-A0A6B9YB49-F1
#
_cell.length_a   1.000
_cell.length_b   1.000
_cell.length_c   1.000
_cell.angle_alpha   90.00
_cell.angle_beta   90.00
_cell.angle_gamma   90.00
#
_symmetry.space_group_name_H-M   'P 1'
#
loop_
_entity.id
_entity.type
_entity.pdbx_description
1 polymer ?
#
loop_
_entity_poly.entity_id
_entity_poly.type
_entity_poly.pdbx_seq_one_letter_code
_entity_poly.pdbx_strand_id
1 'polypeptide(L)'
;MQFIVNFVGYCVSKRKSLVYRTTNHQDYVKVIDQLNTADVSYKQEVISKVSSVPGGSYVNLGNDYRVYVNNENKGKALRVIHRMEDQNILQAR
;
A
#
# COMPACT_ATOMS: atom_id res chain seq x y z
N MET A 1 11.73 -35.75 4.82
CA MET A 1 11.82 -34.95 3.57
C MET A 1 10.64 -33.95 3.45
N GLN A 2 10.32 -33.16 4.49
CA GLN A 2 9.24 -32.15 4.45
C GLN A 2 9.71 -30.75 4.87
N PHE A 3 10.96 -30.61 5.34
CA PHE A 3 11.49 -29.35 5.86
C PHE A 3 11.80 -28.30 4.78
N ILE A 4 12.29 -28.72 3.62
CA ILE A 4 12.71 -27.79 2.54
C ILE A 4 11.49 -27.09 1.92
N VAL A 5 10.38 -27.81 1.76
CA VAL A 5 9.16 -27.28 1.12
C VAL A 5 8.47 -26.23 1.99
N ASN A 6 8.41 -26.46 3.30
CA ASN A 6 7.90 -25.46 4.25
C ASN A 6 8.78 -24.22 4.31
N PHE A 7 10.11 -24.35 4.18
CA PHE A 7 11.02 -23.21 4.27
C PHE A 7 10.91 -22.28 3.04
N VAL A 8 10.75 -22.85 1.85
CA VAL A 8 10.51 -22.07 0.62
C VAL A 8 9.16 -21.36 0.69
N GLY A 9 8.11 -22.06 1.13
CA GLY A 9 6.80 -21.45 1.39
C GLY A 9 6.87 -20.30 2.39
N TYR A 10 7.64 -20.46 3.47
CA TYR A 10 7.84 -19.45 4.50
C TYR A 10 8.57 -18.19 3.98
N CYS A 11 9.59 -18.37 3.13
CA CYS A 11 10.30 -17.25 2.49
C CYS A 11 9.44 -16.50 1.47
N VAL A 12 8.54 -17.19 0.75
CA VAL A 12 7.59 -16.56 -0.18
C VAL A 12 6.47 -15.84 0.60
N SER A 13 6.03 -16.39 1.72
CA SER A 13 5.05 -15.78 2.64
C SER A 13 5.51 -14.42 3.19
N LYS A 14 6.80 -14.31 3.54
CA LYS A 14 7.39 -13.07 4.09
C LYS A 14 7.60 -11.97 3.06
N ARG A 15 7.42 -12.22 1.77
CA ARG A 15 7.54 -11.16 0.76
C ARG A 15 6.40 -10.16 0.95
N LYS A 16 6.74 -8.88 0.98
CA LYS A 16 5.76 -7.79 1.00
C LYS A 16 5.28 -7.54 -0.42
N SER A 17 3.98 -7.35 -0.59
CA SER A 17 3.34 -7.04 -1.86
C SER A 17 2.73 -5.65 -1.78
N LEU A 18 2.93 -4.84 -2.83
CA LEU A 18 2.28 -3.54 -2.96
C LEU A 18 0.78 -3.78 -3.20
N VAL A 19 -0.06 -3.20 -2.36
CA VAL A 19 -1.53 -3.33 -2.46
C VAL A 19 -2.23 -2.03 -2.76
N TYR A 20 -1.60 -0.89 -2.46
CA TYR A 20 -2.18 0.40 -2.76
C TYR A 20 -1.09 1.43 -3.07
N ARG A 21 -1.38 2.31 -4.03
CA ARG A 21 -0.52 3.44 -4.39
C ARG A 21 -1.40 4.62 -4.74
N THR A 22 -1.15 5.76 -4.13
CA THR A 22 -1.86 7.00 -4.42
C THR A 22 -0.94 8.21 -4.27
N THR A 23 -1.25 9.28 -4.98
CA THR A 23 -0.63 10.59 -4.78
C THR A 23 -1.49 11.51 -3.91
N ASN A 24 -2.73 11.10 -3.62
CA ASN A 24 -3.65 11.85 -2.76
C ASN A 24 -3.49 11.42 -1.30
N HIS A 25 -3.12 12.37 -0.44
CA HIS A 25 -2.94 12.12 0.98
C HIS A 25 -4.25 11.70 1.67
N GLN A 26 -5.40 12.26 1.27
CA GLN A 26 -6.68 11.93 1.88
C GLN A 26 -7.09 10.47 1.62
N ASP A 27 -6.91 10.00 0.38
CA ASP A 27 -7.20 8.61 0.04
C ASP A 27 -6.24 7.65 0.73
N TYR A 28 -4.96 8.04 0.84
CA TYR A 28 -3.98 7.28 1.60
C TYR A 28 -4.41 7.09 3.06
N VAL A 29 -4.79 8.16 3.76
CA VAL A 29 -5.20 8.09 5.17
C VAL A 29 -6.43 7.19 5.34
N LYS A 30 -7.42 7.28 4.45
CA LYS A 30 -8.61 6.40 4.48
C LYS A 30 -8.24 4.92 4.32
N VAL A 31 -7.33 4.60 3.40
CA VAL A 31 -6.87 3.22 3.19
C VAL A 31 -6.12 2.70 4.42
N ILE A 32 -5.26 3.52 5.02
CA ILE A 32 -4.55 3.16 6.25
C ILE A 32 -5.51 2.88 7.40
N ASP A 33 -6.51 3.74 7.60
CA ASP A 33 -7.51 3.60 8.66
C ASP A 33 -8.35 2.31 8.51
N GLN A 34 -8.74 2.00 7.28
CA GLN A 34 -9.45 0.76 6.93
C GLN A 34 -8.58 -0.49 7.17
N LEU A 35 -7.31 -0.45 6.77
CA LEU A 35 -6.38 -1.56 7.01
C LEU A 35 -6.12 -1.78 8.51
N ASN A 36 -6.06 -0.69 9.28
CA ASN A 36 -5.92 -0.75 10.73
C ASN A 36 -7.17 -1.32 11.40
N THR A 37 -8.36 -0.87 11.00
CA THR A 37 -9.66 -1.41 11.45
C THR A 37 -9.81 -2.90 11.13
N ALA A 38 -9.29 -3.33 9.98
CA ALA A 38 -9.30 -4.72 9.57
C ALA A 38 -8.23 -5.59 10.25
N ASP A 39 -7.42 -5.04 11.15
CA ASP A 39 -6.28 -5.70 11.80
C ASP A 39 -5.35 -6.37 10.76
N VAL A 40 -4.95 -5.59 9.76
CA VAL A 40 -4.03 -6.01 8.70
C VAL A 40 -2.68 -5.32 8.91
N SER A 41 -1.62 -6.09 9.19
CA SER A 41 -0.27 -5.52 9.27
C SER A 41 0.18 -5.02 7.89
N TYR A 42 0.51 -3.72 7.81
CA TYR A 42 0.98 -3.03 6.62
C TYR A 42 2.31 -2.30 6.87
N LYS A 43 3.02 -1.98 5.80
CA LYS A 43 4.17 -1.10 5.76
C LYS A 43 3.84 0.07 4.85
N GLN A 44 4.02 1.28 5.37
CA GLN A 44 3.89 2.52 4.60
C GLN A 44 5.24 2.98 4.05
N GLU A 45 5.24 3.50 2.83
CA GLU A 45 6.36 4.24 2.24
C GLU A 45 5.82 5.53 1.60
N VAL A 46 6.44 6.65 1.93
CA VAL A 46 6.13 7.95 1.34
C VAL A 46 7.35 8.39 0.56
N ILE A 47 7.20 8.52 -0.76
CA ILE A 47 8.28 8.96 -1.65
C ILE A 47 7.96 10.38 -2.08
N SER A 48 8.66 11.35 -1.49
CA SER A 48 8.59 12.75 -1.91
C SER A 48 9.32 12.89 -3.24
N LYS A 49 8.60 13.28 -4.30
CA LYS A 49 9.22 13.59 -5.58
C LYS A 49 9.64 15.04 -5.56
N VAL A 50 10.95 15.27 -5.57
CA VAL A 50 11.53 16.59 -5.76
C VAL A 50 12.30 16.57 -7.08
N SER A 51 11.99 17.52 -7.97
CA SER A 51 12.86 17.76 -9.13
C SER A 51 13.86 18.83 -8.78
N SER A 52 15.14 18.51 -8.96
CA SER A 52 16.23 19.45 -8.87
C SER A 52 16.76 19.69 -10.27
N VAL A 53 16.47 20.86 -10.84
CA VAL A 53 17.24 21.34 -12.00
C VAL A 53 18.56 21.91 -11.45
N PRO A 54 19.74 21.57 -12.00
CA PRO A 54 21.00 22.14 -11.53
C PRO A 54 20.92 23.68 -11.62
N GLY A 55 21.05 24.37 -10.48
CA GLY A 55 20.97 25.83 -10.39
C GLY A 55 19.55 26.44 -10.33
N GLY A 56 18.49 25.63 -10.26
CA GLY A 56 17.10 26.10 -10.18
C GLY A 56 16.45 25.90 -8.80
N SER A 57 15.28 26.52 -8.61
CA SER A 57 14.46 26.31 -7.39
C SER A 57 13.92 24.88 -7.31
N TYR A 58 13.89 24.32 -6.11
CA TYR A 58 13.29 23.02 -5.84
C TYR A 58 11.79 23.08 -6.11
N VAL A 59 11.30 22.23 -7.01
CA VAL A 59 9.86 22.09 -7.25
C VAL A 59 9.38 20.81 -6.58
N ASN A 60 8.41 20.94 -5.67
CA ASN A 60 7.77 19.80 -5.02
C ASN A 60 6.75 19.21 -6.01
N LEU A 61 7.02 17.99 -6.50
CA LEU A 61 6.17 17.26 -7.45
C LEU A 61 5.10 16.41 -6.73
N GLY A 62 4.95 16.59 -5.42
CA GLY A 62 4.04 15.84 -4.58
C GLY A 62 4.65 14.58 -3.97
N ASN A 63 3.84 13.92 -3.16
CA ASN A 63 4.20 12.69 -2.46
C ASN A 63 3.54 11.48 -3.13
N ASP A 64 4.30 10.42 -3.33
CA ASP A 64 3.83 9.12 -3.81
C ASP A 64 3.72 8.20 -2.58
N TYR A 65 2.49 7.96 -2.13
CA TYR A 65 2.17 7.12 -0.98
C TYR A 65 1.98 5.68 -1.44
N ARG A 66 2.69 4.75 -0.81
CA ARG A 66 2.67 3.32 -1.13
C ARG A 66 2.41 2.50 0.12
N VAL A 67 1.51 1.54 -0.02
CA VAL A 67 1.16 0.61 1.07
C VAL A 67 1.48 -0.81 0.64
N TYR A 68 2.30 -1.46 1.45
CA TYR A 68 2.68 -2.85 1.27
C TYR A 68 2.15 -3.69 2.40
N VAL A 69 1.75 -4.92 2.12
CA VAL A 69 1.33 -5.90 3.13
C VAL A 69 2.09 -7.20 2.93
N ASN A 70 2.17 -8.02 3.96
CA ASN A 70 2.70 -9.38 3.80
C ASN A 70 1.83 -10.16 2.81
N ASN A 71 2.44 -11.03 2.01
CA ASN A 71 1.71 -11.77 0.98
C ASN A 71 0.57 -12.62 1.55
N GLU A 72 0.74 -13.13 2.77
CA GLU A 72 -0.30 -13.84 3.56
C GLU A 72 -1.58 -13.01 3.73
N ASN A 73 -1.42 -11.70 3.97
CA ASN A 73 -2.52 -10.79 4.22
C ASN A 73 -2.97 -10.03 2.96
N LYS A 74 -2.33 -10.28 1.82
CA LYS A 74 -2.63 -9.61 0.54
C LYS A 74 -4.09 -9.74 0.15
N GLY A 75 -4.66 -10.94 0.25
CA GLY A 75 -6.06 -11.17 -0.11
C GLY A 75 -7.03 -10.40 0.77
N LYS A 76 -6.77 -10.34 2.08
CA LYS A 76 -7.59 -9.58 3.04
C LYS A 76 -7.46 -8.08 2.77
N ALA A 77 -6.24 -7.58 2.55
CA ALA A 77 -5.98 -6.18 2.23
C ALA A 77 -6.68 -5.73 0.95
N LEU A 78 -6.56 -6.51 -0.13
CA LEU A 78 -7.20 -6.17 -1.41
C LEU A 78 -8.73 -6.16 -1.32
N ARG A 79 -9.32 -7.06 -0.54
CA ARG A 79 -10.78 -7.05 -0.31
C ARG A 79 -11.24 -5.80 0.42
N VAL A 80 -10.50 -5.36 1.43
CA VAL A 80 -10.79 -4.11 2.17
C VAL A 80 -10.69 -2.90 1.25
N ILE A 81 -9.62 -2.82 0.45
CA ILE A 81 -9.39 -1.73 -0.50
C ILE A 81 -10.48 -1.71 -1.59
N HIS A 82 -10.80 -2.85 -2.21
CA HIS A 82 -11.87 -2.94 -3.22
C HIS A 82 -13.23 -2.53 -2.65
N ARG A 83 -13.55 -2.95 -1.41
CA ARG A 83 -14.80 -2.58 -0.76
C ARG A 83 -14.89 -1.06 -0.55
N MET A 84 -13.77 -0.40 -0.26
CA MET A 84 -13.71 1.06 -0.15
C MET A 84 -13.93 1.75 -1.50
N GLU A 85 -13.31 1.26 -2.57
CA GLU A 85 -13.47 1.84 -3.92
C GLU A 85 -14.93 1.78 -4.39
N ASP A 86 -15.60 0.65 -4.17
CA ASP A 86 -17.02 0.45 -4.50
C ASP A 86 -17.94 1.42 -3.73
N GLN A 87 -17.64 1.65 -2.44
CA GLN A 87 -18.37 2.63 -1.60
C GLN A 87 -18.17 4.08 -2.05
N ASN A 88 -17.00 4.41 -2.62
CA ASN A 88 -16.69 5.74 -3.11
C ASN A 88 -17.42 6.03 -4.44
N ILE A 89 -17.63 5.00 -5.28
CA ILE A 89 -18.42 5.09 -6.51
C ILE A 89 -19.92 5.30 -6.20
N LEU A 90 -20.43 4.72 -5.11
CA LEU A 90 -21.82 4.87 -4.67
C LEU A 90 -22.14 6.27 -4.09
N GLN A 91 -21.12 7.01 -3.61
CA GLN A 91 -21.27 8.37 -3.09
C GLN A 91 -21.12 9.45 -4.18
N ALA A 92 -20.69 9.08 -5.38
CA ALA A 92 -20.48 9.99 -6.51
C ALA A 92 -21.62 9.96 -7.55
N ARG A 93 -22.75 9.32 -7.20
CA ARG A 93 -24.00 9.28 -7.98
C ARG A 93 -25.12 9.98 -7.24
#